data_AF-A0A4V1UUK4-F1
#
_entry.id   AF-A0A4V1UUK4-F1
#
_cell.length_a   1.000
_cell.length_b   1.000
_cell.length_c   1.000
_cell.angle_alpha   90.00
_cell.angle_beta   90.00
_cell.angle_gamma   90.00
#
_symmetry.space_group_name_H-M   'P 1'
#
loop_
_entity.id
_entity.type
_entity.pdbx_description
1 polymer ?
#
loop_
_entity_poly.entity_id
_entity_poly.type
_entity_poly.pdbx_seq_one_letter_code
_entity_poly.pdbx_strand_id
1 'polypeptide(L)'
;MRSILLLSVLTCSLFFTSLAQVTSPSPDLSGQAAYIAVPDVIIIPVVVHVVYNTPDQNISNEQIKSQLAVLNQDFRKKNKDAAYVPAAFRELAADARIEFRLATTDPSGLPTDGIMRINT
;
A
#
# COMPACT_ATOMS: atom_id res chain seq x y z
N MET A 1 2.88 -0.08 53.50
CA MET A 1 4.00 0.82 53.84
C MET A 1 5.31 0.02 53.80
N ARG A 2 6.29 0.53 53.04
CA ARG A 2 7.75 0.32 53.16
C ARG A 2 8.35 -1.03 52.68
N SER A 3 8.96 -1.01 51.49
CA SER A 3 10.38 -1.43 51.24
C SER A 3 10.73 -1.15 49.76
N ILE A 4 11.46 -0.06 49.42
CA ILE A 4 12.92 -0.07 49.12
C ILE A 4 13.17 -0.89 47.83
N LEU A 5 13.17 -0.37 46.59
CA LEU A 5 14.00 0.67 45.97
C LEU A 5 15.48 0.64 46.39
N LEU A 6 16.37 0.48 45.40
CA LEU A 6 17.85 0.45 45.43
C LEU A 6 18.54 -0.90 45.65
N LEU A 7 18.63 -1.73 44.60
CA LEU A 7 19.94 -2.29 44.20
C LEU A 7 19.92 -2.75 42.72
N SER A 8 20.97 -2.37 42.00
CA SER A 8 21.46 -2.95 40.73
C SER A 8 20.87 -2.51 39.38
N VAL A 9 20.84 -1.20 39.15
CA VAL A 9 21.03 -0.58 37.82
C VAL A 9 22.46 -0.84 37.29
N LEU A 10 23.00 -2.07 37.30
CA LEU A 10 24.44 -2.27 36.98
C LEU A 10 24.89 -3.55 36.25
N THR A 11 24.05 -4.44 35.71
CA THR A 11 24.62 -5.64 35.03
C THR A 11 24.02 -6.07 33.70
N CYS A 12 23.20 -5.27 33.01
CA CYS A 12 22.87 -5.60 31.61
C CYS A 12 23.09 -4.43 30.64
N SER A 13 24.16 -3.65 30.89
CA SER A 13 24.78 -2.74 29.92
C SER A 13 26.00 -3.36 29.21
N LEU A 14 26.22 -4.67 29.32
CA LEU A 14 27.36 -5.35 28.70
C LEU A 14 26.89 -6.73 28.21
N PHE A 15 27.15 -7.04 26.94
CA PHE A 15 26.70 -8.21 26.15
C PHE A 15 25.38 -8.08 25.39
N PHE A 16 25.29 -7.08 24.51
CA PHE A 16 25.16 -7.38 23.06
C PHE A 16 25.43 -6.11 22.21
N THR A 17 26.57 -5.47 22.46
CA THR A 17 27.26 -4.70 21.41
C THR A 17 27.97 -5.70 20.51
N SER A 18 27.33 -6.05 19.39
CA SER A 18 28.03 -6.66 18.26
C SER A 18 27.50 -6.08 16.95
N LEU A 19 28.27 -5.10 16.48
CA LEU A 19 28.69 -4.91 15.09
C LEU A 19 27.76 -5.46 14.00
N ALA A 20 26.87 -4.61 13.52
CA ALA A 20 26.69 -4.46 12.08
C ALA A 20 26.44 -2.98 11.79
N GLN A 21 27.50 -2.30 11.40
CA GLN A 21 27.40 -1.04 10.69
C GLN A 21 26.63 -1.31 9.39
N VAL A 22 25.38 -0.86 9.29
CA VAL A 22 24.86 -0.42 7.99
C VAL A 22 25.25 1.05 7.89
N THR A 23 26.52 1.27 7.58
CA THR A 23 26.93 2.50 6.89
C THR A 23 26.24 2.43 5.53
N SER A 24 25.03 2.97 5.43
CA SER A 24 24.54 3.33 4.11
C SER A 24 25.57 4.28 3.51
N PRO A 25 26.16 4.00 2.34
CA PRO A 25 26.96 5.01 1.67
C PRO A 25 26.03 6.19 1.41
N SER A 26 26.24 7.29 2.13
CA SER A 26 25.75 8.60 1.73
C SER A 26 26.29 8.84 0.32
N PRO A 27 25.45 9.01 -0.71
CA PRO A 27 25.94 9.34 -2.03
C PRO A 27 26.55 10.74 -1.95
N ASP A 28 27.87 10.82 -2.11
CA ASP A 28 28.60 12.06 -2.36
C ASP A 28 27.91 12.82 -3.50
N LEU A 29 27.47 14.03 -3.19
CA LEU A 29 26.66 14.91 -4.04
C LEU A 29 27.56 15.65 -5.03
N SER A 30 28.18 14.93 -5.97
CA SER A 30 28.96 15.56 -7.06
C SER A 30 28.44 15.24 -8.47
N GLY A 31 27.24 14.66 -8.60
CA GLY A 31 26.60 14.44 -9.90
C GLY A 31 25.21 13.83 -9.81
N GLN A 32 24.23 14.57 -9.29
CA GLN A 32 22.83 14.13 -9.27
C GLN A 32 22.21 14.17 -10.68
N ALA A 33 22.50 13.15 -11.50
CA ALA A 33 21.48 12.67 -12.41
C ALA A 33 20.43 11.99 -11.53
N ALA A 34 19.20 12.51 -11.49
CA ALA A 34 18.12 11.96 -10.69
C ALA A 34 17.98 10.46 -10.99
N TYR A 35 18.37 9.61 -10.03
CA TYR A 35 18.02 8.21 -10.07
C TYR A 35 16.49 8.15 -9.98
N ILE A 36 15.83 7.91 -11.11
CA ILE A 36 14.41 7.61 -11.11
C ILE A 36 14.30 6.25 -10.42
N ALA A 37 14.02 6.27 -9.12
CA ALA A 37 13.60 5.09 -8.40
C ALA A 37 12.33 4.61 -9.12
N VAL A 38 12.47 3.60 -9.97
CA VAL A 38 11.32 2.92 -10.56
C VAL A 38 10.60 2.31 -9.36
N PRO A 39 9.41 2.81 -8.99
CA PRO A 39 8.75 2.31 -7.81
C PRO A 39 8.46 0.83 -8.05
N ASP A 40 8.86 -0.01 -7.10
CA ASP A 40 8.60 -1.46 -7.15
C ASP A 40 7.10 -1.77 -7.26
N VAL A 41 6.22 -0.79 -6.96
CA VAL A 41 4.77 -0.88 -7.05
C VAL A 41 4.22 0.30 -7.85
N ILE A 42 3.45 0.02 -8.89
CA ILE A 42 2.78 1.02 -9.72
C ILE A 42 1.44 1.38 -9.06
N ILE A 43 1.27 2.64 -8.67
CA ILE A 43 0.01 3.14 -8.10
C ILE A 43 -0.81 3.77 -9.22
N ILE A 44 -2.02 3.24 -9.44
CA ILE A 44 -2.97 3.77 -10.42
C ILE A 44 -4.07 4.54 -9.67
N PRO A 45 -4.18 5.87 -9.87
CA PRO A 45 -5.31 6.63 -9.35
C PRO A 45 -6.58 6.29 -10.16
N VAL A 46 -7.66 5.94 -9.47
CA VAL A 46 -8.92 5.52 -10.06
C VAL A 46 -10.02 6.51 -9.69
N VAL A 47 -10.85 6.85 -10.67
CA VAL A 47 -12.11 7.59 -10.48
C VAL A 47 -13.27 6.66 -10.79
N VAL A 48 -14.22 6.55 -9.87
CA VAL A 48 -15.41 5.72 -10.00
C VAL A 48 -16.61 6.60 -10.31
N HIS A 49 -17.22 6.37 -11.47
CA HIS A 49 -18.44 7.06 -11.87
C HIS A 49 -19.65 6.18 -11.57
N VAL A 50 -20.44 6.56 -10.57
CA VAL A 50 -21.71 5.94 -10.22
C VAL A 50 -22.83 6.66 -10.98
N VAL A 51 -23.33 6.04 -12.04
CA VAL A 51 -24.51 6.54 -12.78
C VAL A 51 -25.74 5.80 -12.25
N TYR A 52 -26.72 6.54 -11.73
CA TYR A 52 -27.90 5.98 -11.08
C TYR A 52 -29.17 6.72 -11.50
N ASN A 53 -30.25 5.98 -11.75
CA ASN A 53 -31.59 6.53 -12.01
C ASN A 53 -32.45 6.46 -10.74
N THR A 54 -32.31 5.37 -9.97
CA THR A 54 -33.05 5.17 -8.71
C THR A 54 -32.13 5.23 -7.49
N PRO A 55 -32.66 5.57 -6.29
CA PRO A 55 -31.87 5.61 -5.06
C PRO A 55 -31.18 4.28 -4.73
N ASP A 56 -31.79 3.15 -5.09
CA ASP A 56 -31.25 1.81 -4.84
C ASP A 56 -30.01 1.48 -5.69
N GLN A 57 -29.84 2.16 -6.83
CA GLN A 57 -28.66 2.05 -7.69
C GLN A 57 -27.50 2.91 -7.19
N ASN A 58 -27.76 3.79 -6.22
CA ASN A 58 -26.75 4.66 -5.63
C ASN A 58 -25.93 3.87 -4.60
N ILE A 59 -24.97 3.10 -5.10
CA ILE A 59 -24.11 2.24 -4.28
C ILE A 59 -23.36 3.03 -3.20
N SER A 60 -23.13 2.39 -2.06
CA SER A 60 -22.40 2.98 -0.95
C SER A 60 -20.90 3.09 -1.25
N ASN A 61 -20.22 4.02 -0.56
CA ASN A 61 -18.77 4.17 -0.70
C ASN A 61 -18.03 2.93 -0.21
N GLU A 62 -18.59 2.23 0.77
CA GLU A 62 -18.08 0.98 1.32
C GLU A 62 -18.06 -0.11 0.25
N GLN A 63 -19.11 -0.20 -0.58
CA GLN A 63 -19.21 -1.18 -1.65
C GLN A 63 -18.24 -0.89 -2.80
N ILE A 64 -17.97 0.39 -3.08
CA ILE A 64 -16.91 0.80 -4.01
C ILE A 64 -15.53 0.40 -3.46
N LYS A 65 -15.29 0.65 -2.17
CA LYS A 65 -14.02 0.28 -1.50
C LYS A 65 -13.82 -1.23 -1.45
N SER A 66 -14.88 -2.03 -1.24
CA SER A 66 -14.76 -3.49 -1.28
C SER A 66 -14.35 -3.99 -2.65
N GLN A 67 -14.89 -3.39 -3.72
CA GLN A 67 -14.48 -3.74 -5.08
C GLN A 67 -13.00 -3.40 -5.34
N LEU A 68 -12.56 -2.23 -4.88
CA LEU A 68 -11.17 -1.82 -4.98
C LEU A 68 -10.23 -2.77 -4.20
N ALA A 69 -10.67 -3.26 -3.05
CA ALA A 69 -9.92 -4.24 -2.27
C ALA A 69 -9.76 -5.58 -3.00
N VAL A 70 -10.80 -6.05 -3.69
CA VAL A 70 -10.73 -7.26 -4.54
C VAL A 70 -9.77 -7.05 -5.71
N LEU A 71 -9.85 -5.92 -6.41
CA LEU A 71 -8.91 -5.58 -7.49
C LEU A 71 -7.46 -5.58 -7.00
N ASN A 72 -7.20 -5.00 -5.83
CA ASN A 72 -5.85 -5.02 -5.24
C ASN A 72 -5.40 -6.43 -4.83
N GLN A 73 -6.31 -7.32 -4.43
CA GLN A 73 -5.98 -8.70 -4.13
C GLN A 73 -5.61 -9.49 -5.39
N ASP A 74 -6.33 -9.30 -6.48
CA ASP A 74 -6.09 -9.98 -7.75
C ASP A 74 -4.77 -9.54 -8.40
N PHE A 75 -4.54 -8.23 -8.48
CA PHE A 75 -3.33 -7.69 -9.12
C PHE A 75 -2.06 -7.89 -8.30
N ARG A 76 -2.20 -8.18 -7.00
CA ARG A 76 -1.09 -8.55 -6.12
C ARG A 76 -0.95 -10.05 -5.90
N LYS A 77 -1.75 -10.89 -6.59
CA LYS A 77 -1.82 -12.35 -6.41
C LYS A 77 -2.02 -12.76 -4.93
N LYS A 78 -2.71 -11.91 -4.17
CA LYS A 78 -3.11 -12.14 -2.77
C LYS A 78 -4.51 -12.75 -2.66
N ASN A 79 -5.15 -13.00 -3.81
CA ASN A 79 -6.43 -13.67 -3.88
C ASN A 79 -6.30 -15.14 -3.46
N LYS A 80 -7.22 -15.60 -2.61
CA LYS A 80 -7.30 -17.01 -2.18
C LYS A 80 -7.51 -17.95 -3.37
N ASP A 81 -8.07 -17.44 -4.45
CA ASP A 81 -8.40 -18.18 -5.66
C ASP A 81 -7.18 -18.47 -6.55
N ALA A 82 -6.02 -17.88 -6.25
CA ALA A 82 -4.75 -18.24 -6.87
C ALA A 82 -4.40 -19.74 -6.68
N ALA A 83 -5.01 -20.39 -5.68
CA ALA A 83 -4.88 -21.83 -5.46
C ALA A 83 -5.58 -22.68 -6.54
N TYR A 84 -6.63 -22.15 -7.20
CA TYR A 84 -7.38 -22.85 -8.25
C TYR A 84 -6.72 -22.77 -9.63
N VAL A 85 -5.63 -22.02 -9.77
CA VAL A 85 -4.89 -21.95 -11.04
C VAL A 85 -4.33 -23.33 -11.36
N PRO A 86 -4.69 -23.94 -12.51
CA PRO A 86 -4.15 -25.23 -12.93
C PRO A 86 -2.63 -25.22 -12.97
N ALA A 87 -1.99 -26.34 -12.64
CA ALA A 87 -0.53 -26.43 -12.47
C ALA A 87 0.25 -25.90 -13.70
N ALA A 88 -0.27 -26.10 -14.91
CA ALA A 88 0.30 -25.62 -16.16
C ALA A 88 0.44 -24.08 -16.27
N PHE A 89 -0.37 -23.31 -15.53
CA PHE A 89 -0.37 -21.85 -15.60
C PHE A 89 0.16 -21.18 -14.32
N ARG A 90 0.59 -21.96 -13.32
CA ARG A 90 1.11 -21.40 -12.04
C ARG A 90 2.40 -20.59 -12.22
N GLU A 91 3.24 -20.96 -13.18
CA GLU A 91 4.50 -20.26 -13.49
C GLU A 91 4.27 -18.93 -14.22
N LEU A 92 3.12 -18.77 -14.89
CA LEU A 92 2.73 -17.55 -15.61
C LEU A 92 2.00 -16.56 -14.71
N ALA A 93 1.42 -17.01 -13.59
CA ALA A 93 0.76 -16.15 -12.63
C ALA A 93 1.80 -15.34 -11.84
N ALA A 94 2.05 -14.09 -12.24
CA ALA A 94 2.97 -13.18 -11.57
C ALA A 94 2.23 -12.10 -10.77
N ASP A 95 2.89 -11.54 -9.74
CA ASP A 95 2.44 -10.30 -9.07
C ASP A 95 2.68 -9.14 -10.05
N ALA A 96 1.60 -8.47 -10.49
CA ALA A 96 1.71 -7.33 -11.39
C ALA A 96 2.29 -6.10 -10.69
N ARG A 97 2.37 -6.13 -9.34
CA ARG A 97 2.80 -5.04 -8.47
C ARG A 97 2.04 -3.75 -8.74
N ILE A 98 0.75 -3.87 -9.06
CA ILE A 98 -0.15 -2.74 -9.28
C ILE A 98 -1.01 -2.56 -8.03
N GLU A 99 -1.19 -1.31 -7.62
CA GLU A 99 -2.12 -0.92 -6.56
C GLU A 99 -3.07 0.16 -7.06
N PHE A 100 -4.37 -0.10 -6.95
CA PHE A 100 -5.42 0.84 -7.26
C PHE A 100 -5.80 1.62 -6.01
N ARG A 101 -5.79 2.95 -6.14
CA ARG A 101 -6.21 3.88 -5.09
C ARG A 101 -7.22 4.86 -5.67
N LEU A 102 -8.20 5.27 -4.87
CA LEU A 102 -9.09 6.35 -5.28
C LEU A 102 -8.27 7.62 -5.49
N ALA A 103 -8.57 8.35 -6.56
CA ALA A 103 -7.95 9.64 -6.83
C ALA A 103 -8.30 10.62 -5.70
N THR A 104 -7.29 11.27 -5.12
CA THR A 104 -7.46 12.31 -4.11
C THR A 104 -7.53 13.71 -4.71
N THR A 105 -7.26 13.82 -6.01
CA THR A 105 -7.13 15.10 -6.73
C THR A 105 -7.80 14.97 -8.09
N ASP A 106 -8.62 15.94 -8.44
CA ASP A 106 -9.28 16.01 -9.74
C ASP A 106 -8.36 16.63 -10.81
N PRO A 107 -8.75 16.63 -12.11
CA PRO A 107 -7.97 17.26 -13.17
C PRO A 107 -7.77 18.78 -13.00
N SER A 108 -8.55 19.44 -12.14
CA SER A 108 -8.46 20.86 -11.83
C SER A 108 -7.58 21.15 -10.59
N GLY A 109 -7.03 20.12 -9.94
CA GLY A 109 -6.18 20.24 -8.75
C GLY A 109 -6.94 20.36 -7.43
N LEU A 110 -8.26 20.16 -7.44
CA LEU A 110 -9.09 20.21 -6.23
C LEU A 110 -9.13 18.84 -5.54
N PRO A 111 -9.27 18.81 -4.20
CA PRO A 111 -9.44 17.56 -3.46
C PRO A 111 -10.75 16.88 -3.86
N THR A 112 -10.67 15.58 -4.14
CA THR A 112 -11.83 14.73 -4.46
C THR A 112 -11.73 13.39 -3.74
N ASP A 113 -12.88 12.76 -3.49
CA ASP A 113 -12.94 11.39 -2.98
C ASP A 113 -12.78 10.34 -4.09
N GLY A 114 -12.62 10.78 -5.35
CA GLY A 114 -12.48 9.92 -6.51
C GLY A 114 -13.77 9.21 -6.90
N ILE A 115 -14.92 9.65 -6.36
CA ILE A 115 -16.24 9.06 -6.63
C ILE A 115 -17.15 10.16 -7.18
N MET A 116 -17.55 10.02 -8.44
CA MET A 116 -18.52 10.90 -9.07
C MET A 116 -19.88 10.22 -9.15
N ARG A 117 -20.92 10.89 -8.65
CA ARG A 117 -22.29 10.36 -8.69
C ARG A 117 -23.13 11.19 -9.66
N ILE A 118 -23.63 10.57 -10.74
CA ILE A 118 -24.41 11.23 -11.79
C ILE A 118 -25.81 10.62 -11.78
N ASN A 119 -26.82 11.47 -11.56
CA ASN A 119 -28.21 11.08 -11.70
C ASN A 119 -28.67 11.35 -13.15
N THR A 120 -29.41 10.40 -13.74
CA THR A 120 -29.93 10.51 -15.11
C THR A 120 -31.41 10.19 -15.12
#